data_AF-A0A1V5D7R0-F1
#
_entry.id   AF-A0A1V5D7R0-F1
#
_cell.length_a   1.000
_cell.length_b   1.000
_cell.length_c   1.000
_cell.angle_alpha   90.00
_cell.angle_beta   90.00
_cell.angle_gamma   90.00
#
_symmetry.space_group_name_H-M   'P 1'
#
loop_
_entity.id
_entity.type
_entity.pdbx_description
1 polymer ?
#
loop_
_entity_poly.entity_id
_entity_poly.type
_entity_poly.pdbx_seq_one_letter_code
_entity_poly.pdbx_strand_id
1 'polypeptide(L)'
;MVNVNWKRYGLYLVRWQLSTPILAGVLFMLGGLGNLAATTIANLVGGLIFFWVDRFIFTSRLLSVQWEVRDAVVCVDCGKEARGYRIVKAEGYDRTRDKKPQFRCEECSQKKTETLRKQGVHV
;
A
#
# COMPACT_ATOMS: atom_id res chain seq x y z
N MET A 1 11.48 -14.42 0.84
CA MET A 1 10.60 -15.03 -0.18
C MET A 1 9.32 -14.21 -0.26
N VAL A 2 9.03 -13.63 -1.42
CA VAL A 2 7.80 -12.84 -1.62
C VAL A 2 6.63 -13.82 -1.67
N ASN A 3 5.70 -13.74 -0.71
CA ASN A 3 4.48 -14.54 -0.72
C ASN A 3 3.51 -13.95 -1.76
N VAL A 4 3.63 -14.40 -3.01
CA VAL A 4 2.76 -13.94 -4.10
C VAL A 4 1.36 -14.51 -3.88
N ASN A 5 0.39 -13.63 -3.65
CA ASN A 5 -1.00 -14.04 -3.59
C ASN A 5 -1.51 -14.31 -5.02
N TRP A 6 -1.48 -15.57 -5.43
CA TRP A 6 -1.85 -16.03 -6.77
C TRP A 6 -3.24 -15.56 -7.23
N LYS A 7 -4.22 -15.40 -6.33
CA LYS A 7 -5.55 -14.86 -6.67
C LYS A 7 -5.47 -13.40 -7.12
N ARG A 8 -4.67 -12.59 -6.43
CA ARG A 8 -4.44 -11.18 -6.79
C ARG A 8 -3.60 -11.06 -8.05
N TYR A 9 -2.62 -11.96 -8.22
CA TYR A 9 -1.82 -12.01 -9.44
C TYR A 9 -2.68 -12.37 -10.67
N GLY A 10 -3.62 -13.31 -10.54
CA GLY A 10 -4.60 -13.61 -11.59
C GLY A 10 -5.49 -12.41 -11.94
N LEU A 11 -6.04 -11.72 -10.94
CA LEU A 11 -6.82 -10.48 -11.14
C LEU A 11 -5.99 -9.38 -11.84
N TYR A 12 -4.73 -9.23 -11.44
CA TYR A 12 -3.79 -8.30 -12.07
C TYR A 12 -3.54 -8.64 -13.55
N LEU A 13 -3.38 -9.94 -13.88
CA LEU A 13 -3.21 -10.40 -15.25
C LEU A 13 -4.48 -10.22 -16.10
N VAL A 14 -5.67 -10.49 -15.56
CA VAL A 14 -6.95 -10.25 -16.26
C VAL A 14 -7.13 -8.76 -16.55
N ARG A 15 -6.90 -7.90 -15.55
CA ARG A 15 -6.88 -6.45 -15.74
C ARG A 15 -5.90 -6.05 -16.84
N TRP A 16 -4.70 -6.63 -16.85
CA TRP A 16 -3.69 -6.36 -17.88
C TRP A 16 -4.25 -6.64 -19.28
N GLN A 17 -4.91 -7.77 -19.50
CA GLN A 17 -5.49 -8.12 -20.80
C GLN A 17 -6.63 -7.18 -21.21
N LEU A 18 -7.41 -6.67 -20.25
CA LEU A 18 -8.51 -5.74 -20.52
C LEU A 18 -8.04 -4.32 -20.86
N SER A 19 -6.79 -3.97 -20.55
CA SER A 19 -6.28 -2.62 -20.81
C SER A 19 -6.27 -2.26 -22.31
N THR A 20 -5.81 -3.21 -23.11
CA THR A 20 -5.65 -3.07 -24.56
C THR A 20 -6.99 -2.93 -25.31
N PRO A 21 -8.01 -3.79 -25.10
CA PRO A 21 -9.29 -3.64 -25.79
C PRO A 21 -10.04 -2.37 -25.38
N ILE A 22 -9.89 -1.89 -24.14
CA ILE A 22 -10.50 -0.63 -23.70
C ILE A 22 -9.88 0.55 -24.47
N LEU A 23 -8.56 0.63 -24.54
CA LEU A 23 -7.86 1.69 -25.29
C LEU A 23 -8.17 1.59 -26.80
N ALA A 24 -8.15 0.38 -27.36
CA ALA A 24 -8.49 0.15 -28.76
C ALA A 24 -9.93 0.55 -29.10
N GLY A 25 -10.90 0.25 -28.21
CA GLY A 25 -12.29 0.66 -28.38
C GLY A 25 -12.46 2.19 -28.40
N VAL A 26 -11.76 2.89 -27.51
CA VAL A 26 -11.77 4.36 -27.48
C VAL A 26 -11.13 4.94 -28.74
N LEU A 27 -10.00 4.38 -29.19
CA LEU A 27 -9.35 4.79 -30.44
C LEU A 27 -10.23 4.53 -31.67
N PHE A 28 -10.94 3.40 -31.71
CA PHE A 28 -11.86 3.07 -32.80
C PHE A 28 -13.03 4.05 -32.87
N MET A 29 -13.61 4.42 -31.72
CA MET A 29 -14.68 5.43 -31.65
C MET A 29 -14.20 6.83 -32.04
N LEU A 30 -12.92 7.13 -31.81
CA LEU A 30 -12.28 8.41 -32.14
C LEU A 30 -11.54 8.39 -33.48
N GLY A 31 -11.76 7.39 -34.34
CA GLY A 31 -11.00 7.20 -35.59
C GLY A 31 -11.08 8.37 -36.59
N GLY A 32 -12.03 9.30 -36.42
CA GLY A 32 -12.11 10.54 -37.19
C GLY A 32 -11.32 11.73 -36.60
N LEU A 33 -10.83 11.63 -35.36
CA LEU A 33 -9.93 12.62 -34.76
C LEU A 33 -8.48 12.32 -35.16
N GLY A 34 -7.66 13.37 -35.26
CA GLY A 34 -6.23 13.22 -35.50
C GLY A 34 -5.57 12.30 -34.45
N ASN A 35 -4.62 11.48 -34.90
CA ASN A 35 -3.98 10.43 -34.10
C ASN A 35 -3.52 10.90 -32.70
N LEU A 36 -2.98 12.11 -32.59
CA LEU A 36 -2.54 12.68 -31.32
C LEU A 36 -3.70 12.95 -30.34
N ALA A 37 -4.81 13.51 -30.84
CA ALA A 37 -5.97 13.82 -30.02
C ALA A 37 -6.71 12.54 -29.58
N ALA A 38 -6.90 11.59 -30.51
CA ALA A 38 -7.50 10.30 -30.21
C ALA A 38 -6.69 9.52 -29.15
N THR A 39 -5.36 9.50 -29.28
CA THR A 39 -4.47 8.84 -28.31
C THR A 39 -4.47 9.54 -26.95
N THR A 40 -4.51 10.87 -26.92
CA THR A 40 -4.58 11.64 -25.67
C THR A 40 -5.87 11.32 -24.90
N ILE A 41 -7.01 11.31 -25.61
CA ILE A 41 -8.32 10.98 -25.01
C ILE A 41 -8.36 9.52 -24.55
N ALA A 42 -7.86 8.58 -25.37
CA ALA A 42 -7.79 7.17 -24.99
C ALA A 42 -7.00 6.97 -23.69
N ASN A 43 -5.85 7.62 -23.55
CA ASN A 43 -5.05 7.54 -22.32
C ASN A 43 -5.75 8.18 -21.11
N LEU A 44 -6.49 9.29 -21.29
CA LEU A 44 -7.27 9.90 -20.20
C LEU A 44 -8.40 8.99 -19.73
N VAL A 45 -9.16 8.42 -20.67
CA VAL A 45 -10.25 7.47 -20.35
C VAL A 45 -9.69 6.21 -19.68
N GLY A 46 -8.61 5.66 -20.24
CA GLY A 46 -7.90 4.53 -19.65
C GLY A 46 -7.44 4.83 -18.23
N GLY A 47 -6.79 5.97 -18.00
CA GLY A 47 -6.31 6.39 -16.68
C GLY A 47 -7.44 6.54 -15.66
N LEU A 48 -8.58 7.11 -16.05
CA LEU A 48 -9.74 7.26 -15.18
C LEU A 48 -10.34 5.90 -14.77
N ILE A 49 -10.43 4.94 -15.69
CA ILE A 49 -10.96 3.59 -15.41
C ILE A 49 -9.95 2.76 -14.61
N PHE A 50 -8.69 2.67 -15.08
CA PHE A 50 -7.68 1.84 -14.45
C PHE A 50 -7.35 2.28 -13.03
N PHE A 51 -7.38 3.59 -12.74
CA PHE A 51 -7.19 4.08 -11.37
C PHE A 51 -8.13 3.41 -10.37
N TRP A 52 -9.43 3.30 -10.69
CA TRP A 52 -10.40 2.68 -9.80
C TRP A 52 -10.24 1.15 -9.71
N VAL A 53 -9.91 0.49 -10.81
CA VAL A 53 -9.69 -0.96 -10.86
C VAL A 53 -8.42 -1.36 -10.10
N ASP A 54 -7.31 -0.66 -10.33
CA ASP A 54 -6.06 -0.85 -9.60
C ASP A 54 -6.26 -0.51 -8.13
N ARG A 55 -6.95 0.59 -7.82
CA ARG A 55 -7.36 0.90 -6.45
C ARG A 55 -8.13 -0.27 -5.86
N PHE A 56 -9.12 -0.85 -6.51
CA PHE A 56 -9.86 -1.99 -5.98
C PHE A 56 -8.98 -3.23 -5.73
N ILE A 57 -8.10 -3.58 -6.68
CA ILE A 57 -7.17 -4.72 -6.57
C ILE A 57 -6.18 -4.53 -5.42
N PHE A 58 -5.70 -3.29 -5.21
CA PHE A 58 -4.65 -2.96 -4.23
C PHE A 58 -5.16 -2.35 -2.91
N THR A 59 -6.44 -1.98 -2.80
CA THR A 59 -7.03 -1.27 -1.63
C THR A 59 -7.00 -2.10 -0.35
N SER A 60 -6.66 -3.38 -0.39
CA SER A 60 -6.80 -4.23 0.79
C SER A 60 -5.58 -4.40 1.69
N ARG A 61 -4.32 -4.12 1.34
CA ARG A 61 -3.18 -4.50 2.25
C ARG A 61 -1.88 -3.68 2.23
N LEU A 62 -1.72 -2.68 1.36
CA LEU A 62 -0.39 -2.04 1.19
C LEU A 62 -0.06 -0.94 2.20
N LEU A 63 -0.96 -0.58 3.11
CA LEU A 63 -0.83 0.62 3.94
C LEU A 63 -1.32 0.50 5.39
N SER A 64 -1.52 -0.70 5.93
CA SER A 64 -2.06 -0.78 7.29
C SER A 64 -1.01 -0.40 8.33
N VAL A 65 0.22 -0.90 8.21
CA VAL A 65 1.24 -0.72 9.25
C VAL A 65 2.19 0.43 8.95
N GLN A 66 1.94 1.58 9.56
CA GLN A 66 2.83 2.73 9.49
C GLN A 66 3.86 2.66 10.61
N TRP A 67 5.14 2.63 10.24
CA TRP A 67 6.26 2.66 11.17
C TRP A 67 6.91 4.04 11.17
N GLU A 68 7.18 4.56 12.36
CA GLU A 68 8.06 5.72 12.57
C GLU A 68 9.41 5.20 13.08
N VAL A 69 10.48 5.60 12.39
CA VAL A 69 11.85 5.21 12.72
C VAL A 69 12.69 6.45 13.03
N ARG A 70 13.49 6.39 14.10
CA ARG A 70 14.41 7.47 14.51
C ARG A 70 15.79 6.89 14.77
N ASP A 71 16.85 7.63 14.46
CA ASP A 71 18.21 7.09 14.46
C ASP A 71 18.79 6.87 15.87
N ALA A 72 18.52 7.76 16.82
CA ALA A 72 18.94 7.62 18.21
C ALA A 72 17.78 7.92 19.15
N VAL A 73 17.32 6.90 19.87
CA VAL A 73 16.33 7.02 20.94
C VAL A 73 16.74 6.14 22.11
N VAL A 74 16.28 6.52 23.31
CA VAL A 74 16.31 5.64 24.47
C VAL A 74 15.10 4.72 24.41
N CYS A 75 15.34 3.41 24.32
CA CYS A 75 14.25 2.42 24.30
C CYS A 75 13.44 2.48 25.61
N VAL A 76 12.11 2.56 25.51
CA VAL A 76 11.23 2.62 26.70
C VAL A 76 11.21 1.33 27.53
N ASP A 77 11.58 0.18 26.94
CA ASP A 77 11.51 -1.11 27.62
C ASP A 77 12.88 -1.54 28.20
N CYS A 78 13.99 -1.27 27.49
CA CYS A 78 15.33 -1.72 27.91
C CYS A 78 16.31 -0.58 28.23
N GLY A 79 15.95 0.68 28.00
CA GLY A 79 16.80 1.84 28.31
C GLY A 79 18.02 2.02 27.40
N LYS A 80 18.28 1.11 26.45
CA LYS A 80 19.41 1.20 25.53
C LYS A 80 19.20 2.33 24.51
N GLU A 81 20.26 3.07 24.22
CA GLU A 81 20.31 4.00 23.10
C GLU A 81 20.53 3.21 21.79
N ALA A 82 19.56 3.29 20.89
CA ALA A 82 19.57 2.56 19.63
C ALA A 82 18.65 3.24 18.61
N ARG A 83 18.65 2.71 17.38
CA ARG A 83 17.63 3.04 16.39
C ARG A 83 16.24 2.65 16.91
N GLY A 84 15.36 3.64 16.96
CA GLY A 84 14.03 3.57 17.52
C GLY A 84 12.99 3.22 16.48
N TYR A 85 12.15 2.24 16.79
CA TYR A 85 11.03 1.80 15.96
C TYR A 85 9.73 1.97 16.74
N ARG A 86 8.70 2.46 16.05
CA ARG A 86 7.37 2.65 16.60
C ARG A 86 6.31 2.35 15.56
N ILE A 87 5.33 1.51 15.93
CA ILE A 87 4.11 1.31 15.14
C ILE A 87 3.17 2.47 15.44
N VAL A 88 2.87 3.26 14.41
CA VAL A 88 2.01 4.45 14.49
C VAL A 88 0.56 4.09 14.15
N LYS A 89 0.36 3.24 13.16
CA LYS A 89 -0.96 2.79 12.70
C LYS A 89 -0.86 1.35 12.23
N ALA A 90 -1.90 0.56 12.45
CA ALA A 90 -2.13 -0.79 11.98
C ALA A 90 -3.64 -1.07 11.94
N GLU A 91 -4.07 -2.17 11.32
CA GLU A 91 -5.49 -2.54 11.30
C GLU A 91 -5.95 -2.89 12.73
N GLY A 92 -6.93 -2.15 13.25
CA GLY A 92 -7.35 -2.27 14.65
C GLY A 92 -6.45 -1.54 15.67
N TYR A 93 -5.50 -0.71 15.22
CA TYR A 93 -4.57 0.01 16.09
C TYR A 93 -4.18 1.37 15.52
N ASP A 94 -4.58 2.48 16.14
CA ASP A 94 -4.21 3.84 15.72
C ASP A 94 -3.61 4.63 16.89
N ARG A 95 -2.35 5.01 16.74
CA ARG A 95 -1.56 5.81 17.69
C ARG A 95 -0.99 7.07 17.03
N THR A 96 -1.56 7.50 15.90
CA THR A 96 -1.13 8.71 15.17
C THR A 96 -1.14 9.98 16.04
N ARG A 97 -2.08 10.09 16.97
CA ARG A 97 -2.25 11.26 17.85
C ARG A 97 -1.68 11.09 19.26
N ASP A 98 -0.80 10.12 19.47
CA ASP A 98 -0.25 9.88 20.80
C ASP A 98 0.65 11.03 21.27
N LYS A 99 0.30 11.66 22.40
CA LYS A 99 1.04 12.81 22.96
C LYS A 99 2.40 12.41 23.55
N LYS A 100 2.63 11.13 23.82
CA LYS A 100 3.89 10.59 24.35
C LYS A 100 4.37 9.43 23.48
N PRO A 101 5.07 9.71 22.36
CA PRO A 101 5.50 8.67 21.43
C PRO A 101 6.53 7.76 22.09
N GLN A 102 6.22 6.46 22.12
CA GLN A 102 7.10 5.44 22.70
C GLN A 102 7.89 4.74 21.59
N PHE A 103 9.21 4.96 21.57
CA PHE A 103 10.10 4.25 20.68
C PHE A 103 10.76 3.08 21.39
N ARG A 104 10.97 2.00 20.63
CA ARG A 104 11.62 0.78 21.11
C ARG A 104 12.81 0.47 20.23
N CYS A 105 13.86 -0.14 20.79
CA CYS A 105 14.91 -0.73 19.97
C CYS A 105 14.34 -1.86 19.10
N GLU A 106 15.13 -2.34 18.14
CA GLU A 106 14.70 -3.39 17.20
C GLU A 106 14.13 -4.62 17.90
N GLU A 107 14.86 -5.19 18.88
CA GLU A 107 14.44 -6.38 19.62
C GLU A 107 13.13 -6.18 20.40
N CYS A 108 13.00 -5.06 21.12
CA CYS A 108 11.79 -4.73 21.88
C CYS A 108 10.60 -4.45 20.96
N SER A 109 10.85 -3.87 19.78
CA SER A 109 9.81 -3.61 18.79
C SER A 109 9.25 -4.91 18.17
N GLN A 110 10.11 -5.91 17.94
CA GLN A 110 9.69 -7.23 17.44
C GLN A 110 8.82 -7.94 18.48
N LYS A 111 9.26 -7.99 19.75
CA LYS A 111 8.47 -8.55 20.86
C LYS A 111 7.09 -7.88 21.00
N LYS A 112 7.05 -6.54 20.86
CA LYS A 112 5.80 -5.78 20.88
C LYS A 112 4.89 -6.14 19.71
N THR A 113 5.46 -6.31 18.52
CA THR A 113 4.73 -6.70 17.30
C THR A 113 4.08 -8.08 17.47
N GLU A 114 4.80 -9.06 18.01
CA GLU A 114 4.25 -10.39 18.30
C GLU A 114 3.12 -10.33 19.32
N THR A 115 3.26 -9.49 20.35
CA THR A 115 2.20 -9.28 21.36
C THR A 115 0.95 -8.69 20.71
N LEU A 116 1.10 -7.70 19.82
CA LEU A 116 -0.01 -7.10 19.09
C LEU A 116 -0.69 -8.11 18.15
N ARG A 117 0.07 -8.98 17.48
CA ARG A 117 -0.49 -10.10 16.69
C ARG A 117 -1.31 -11.05 17.53
N LYS A 118 -0.83 -11.42 18.73
CA LYS A 118 -1.58 -12.26 19.69
C LYS A 118 -2.86 -11.59 20.17
N GLN A 119 -2.89 -10.26 20.21
CA GLN A 119 -4.08 -9.45 20.56
C GLN A 119 -5.05 -9.25 19.38
N GLY A 120 -4.77 -9.84 18.21
CA GLY A 120 -5.62 -9.72 17.03
C GLY A 120 -5.38 -8.45 16.20
N VAL A 121 -4.35 -7.67 16.50
CA VAL A 121 -3.95 -6.53 15.69
C VAL A 121 -3.13 -7.02 14.49
N HIS A 122 -3.51 -6.65 13.27
CA HIS A 122 -2.77 -7.03 12.07
C HIS A 122 -1.61 -6.06 11.81
N VAL A 123 -0.45 -6.40 12.40
CA VAL A 123 0.87 -5.75 12.26
C VAL A 123 1.90 -6.60 11.53
#